data_AF-A0A5N7WHM1-F1
#
_entry.id   AF-A0A5N7WHM1-F1
#
_cell.length_a   1.000
_cell.length_b   1.000
_cell.length_c   1.000
_cell.angle_alpha   90.00
_cell.angle_beta   90.00
_cell.angle_gamma   90.00
#
_symmetry.space_group_name_H-M   'P 1'
#
loop_
_entity.id
_entity.type
_entity.pdbx_description
1 polymer ?
#
loop_
_entity_poly.entity_id
_entity_poly.type
_entity_poly.pdbx_seq_one_letter_code
_entity_poly.pdbx_strand_id
1 'polypeptide(L)'
;VQFEYTTWAQDGTTDMYGKLPSPIAVLTLDQDPTTGKLSLVKYHNVDTSKVHGLWITCGASLSPWGTHLSSEEYEPDAFNASNAQLQAFSQNLYGDPAKANPYHYGHMPEVTVNPDGTGSVKKHYCMGRISHELVQVMPDQRTALMGDDATNSGYFVFVADKEKDLSSGTLYAAKVGAGFSIDPAANSAAPLTWIKLGSATSAEIENLANTLKPSDIMTVSKTDPSDASYTKIVVNGKTEWIKINPGMDKAAAFLETHRYAAFKGASLGFTKMEGTTVNAKDKIAYSALQNVQSSMVAGNAANVAGNGISVPKQLVAGVVMALNLKGGQKDTTGTAINSEWMPVDTAPLLAGEDLLDSDGKTLKGDALGNTANPNKIANPDNLKFSEKMRTLFIGEDSSQHVNNFMWAYNVDTKQLSRVLSVPAGGESTGLHAVDEINGWTYIMSNFQHAGDWGGIHANVKTQLDPLIKANYKDKFGSAVGYITASPAQMKLSAR
;
A
#
# COMPACT_ATOMS: atom_id res chain seq x y z
N VAL A 1 -6.44 12.34 -8.69
CA VAL A 1 -6.23 11.00 -9.28
C VAL A 1 -4.74 10.82 -9.48
N GLN A 2 -4.22 9.63 -9.23
CA GLN A 2 -2.84 9.26 -9.57
C GLN A 2 -2.89 8.04 -10.48
N PHE A 3 -1.86 7.89 -11.32
CA PHE A 3 -1.74 6.77 -12.25
C PHE A 3 -0.44 6.06 -11.95
N GLU A 4 -0.55 4.78 -11.64
CA GLU A 4 0.53 3.99 -11.08
C GLU A 4 1.63 3.70 -12.10
N TYR A 5 1.32 2.90 -13.13
CA TYR A 5 2.24 2.55 -14.21
C TYR A 5 1.51 2.27 -15.53
N THR A 6 2.30 1.98 -16.57
CA THR A 6 1.82 1.43 -17.83
C THR A 6 2.60 0.15 -18.12
N THR A 7 1.91 -0.97 -18.31
CA THR A 7 2.56 -2.27 -18.56
C THR A 7 3.19 -2.33 -19.96
N TRP A 8 2.50 -1.81 -20.98
CA TRP A 8 2.92 -1.91 -22.38
C TRP A 8 2.95 -0.56 -23.07
N ALA A 9 3.95 -0.34 -23.94
CA ALA A 9 3.89 0.76 -24.89
C ALA A 9 2.73 0.57 -25.90
N GLN A 10 2.48 1.57 -26.73
CA GLN A 10 1.39 1.53 -27.72
C GLN A 10 1.54 0.43 -28.79
N ASP A 11 2.74 -0.15 -28.94
CA ASP A 11 2.97 -1.32 -29.80
C ASP A 11 2.44 -2.64 -29.20
N GLY A 12 1.98 -2.60 -27.94
CA GLY A 12 1.46 -3.75 -27.21
C GLY A 12 2.48 -4.83 -26.86
N THR A 13 3.78 -4.59 -27.04
CA THR A 13 4.84 -5.59 -26.80
C THR A 13 6.05 -5.06 -26.05
N THR A 14 6.35 -3.76 -26.12
CA THR A 14 7.44 -3.15 -25.34
C THR A 14 6.99 -2.98 -23.88
N ASP A 15 7.66 -3.69 -22.97
CA ASP A 15 7.43 -3.58 -21.53
C ASP A 15 7.80 -2.17 -21.01
N MET A 16 6.87 -1.57 -20.28
CA MET A 16 6.99 -0.22 -19.72
C MET A 16 6.77 -0.17 -18.19
N TYR A 17 6.59 -1.32 -17.54
CA TYR A 17 6.32 -1.40 -16.11
C TYR A 17 7.42 -0.71 -15.27
N GLY A 18 7.03 0.31 -14.50
CA GLY A 18 7.93 1.14 -13.69
C GLY A 18 9.01 1.92 -14.47
N LYS A 19 8.87 2.08 -15.80
CA LYS A 19 9.84 2.80 -16.64
C LYS A 19 9.43 4.24 -16.95
N LEU A 20 8.23 4.66 -16.56
CA LEU A 20 7.72 6.02 -16.76
C LEU A 20 7.50 6.70 -15.41
N PRO A 21 7.66 8.04 -15.32
CA PRO A 21 7.24 8.78 -14.14
C PRO A 21 5.72 8.73 -13.99
N SER A 22 5.25 8.41 -12.78
CA SER A 22 3.82 8.34 -12.46
C SER A 22 3.21 9.75 -12.41
N PRO A 23 2.16 10.05 -13.20
CA PRO A 23 1.50 11.35 -13.16
C PRO A 23 0.43 11.42 -12.07
N ILE A 24 0.28 12.60 -11.47
CA ILE A 24 -0.85 12.97 -10.63
C ILE A 24 -1.60 14.14 -11.28
N ALA A 25 -2.93 14.09 -11.24
CA ALA A 25 -3.77 15.17 -11.72
C ALA A 25 -4.90 15.52 -10.75
N VAL A 26 -5.22 16.82 -10.73
CA VAL A 26 -6.39 17.38 -10.06
C VAL A 26 -7.56 17.37 -11.05
N LEU A 27 -8.66 16.75 -10.65
CA LEU A 27 -9.92 16.74 -11.40
C LEU A 27 -10.91 17.63 -10.65
N THR A 28 -11.40 18.68 -11.30
CA THR A 28 -12.49 19.50 -10.78
C THR A 28 -13.81 18.95 -11.30
N LEU A 29 -14.72 18.63 -10.39
CA LEU A 29 -16.02 18.08 -10.69
C LEU A 29 -17.11 19.09 -10.31
N ASP A 30 -18.10 19.28 -11.19
CA ASP A 30 -19.34 19.99 -10.87
C ASP A 30 -20.39 18.99 -10.37
N GLN A 31 -21.07 19.33 -9.29
CA GLN A 31 -22.04 18.46 -8.63
C GLN A 31 -23.46 19.01 -8.84
N ASP A 32 -24.30 18.25 -9.54
CA ASP A 32 -25.71 18.58 -9.69
C ASP A 32 -26.39 18.62 -8.31
N PRO A 33 -26.97 19.75 -7.87
CA PRO A 33 -27.55 19.87 -6.54
C PRO A 33 -28.83 19.03 -6.35
N THR A 34 -29.51 18.67 -7.43
CA THR A 34 -30.76 17.89 -7.43
C THR A 34 -30.49 16.39 -7.43
N THR A 35 -29.47 15.95 -8.16
CA THR A 35 -29.19 14.51 -8.37
C THR A 35 -27.91 14.03 -7.71
N GLY A 36 -26.99 14.92 -7.35
CA GLY A 36 -25.64 14.56 -6.91
C GLY A 36 -24.76 14.00 -8.02
N LYS A 37 -25.15 14.10 -9.30
CA LYS A 37 -24.28 13.65 -10.39
C LYS A 37 -23.02 14.53 -10.47
N LEU A 38 -21.85 13.90 -10.52
CA LEU A 38 -20.58 14.62 -10.75
C LEU A 38 -20.25 14.64 -12.25
N SER A 39 -19.85 15.80 -12.75
CA SER A 39 -19.40 16.00 -14.14
C SER A 39 -18.02 16.64 -14.16
N LEU A 40 -17.09 16.11 -14.96
CA LEU A 40 -15.74 16.66 -15.08
C LEU A 40 -15.77 18.04 -15.76
N VAL A 41 -15.14 19.03 -15.12
CA VAL A 41 -15.03 20.40 -15.62
C VAL A 41 -13.60 20.76 -15.99
N LYS A 42 -12.63 20.36 -15.15
CA LYS A 42 -11.21 20.70 -15.35
C LYS A 42 -10.34 19.52 -15.00
N TYR A 43 -9.25 19.39 -15.76
CA TYR A 43 -8.17 18.45 -15.51
C TYR A 43 -6.85 19.24 -15.51
N HIS A 44 -6.03 19.07 -14.48
CA HIS A 44 -4.74 19.74 -14.37
C HIS A 44 -3.67 18.78 -13.82
N ASN A 45 -2.59 18.57 -14.58
CA ASN A 45 -1.44 17.81 -14.12
C ASN A 45 -0.71 18.56 -13.01
N VAL A 46 -0.27 17.85 -11.97
CA VAL A 46 0.58 18.41 -10.92
C VAL A 46 2.03 18.39 -11.41
N ASP A 47 2.73 19.52 -11.34
CA ASP A 47 4.15 19.58 -11.67
C ASP A 47 4.99 18.92 -10.56
N THR A 48 5.64 17.81 -10.89
CA THR A 48 6.45 17.00 -9.99
C THR A 48 7.96 17.25 -10.15
N SER A 49 8.36 18.20 -10.99
CA SER A 49 9.78 18.50 -11.26
C SER A 49 10.57 18.86 -9.99
N LYS A 50 9.92 19.51 -9.02
CA LYS A 50 10.51 19.90 -7.74
C LYS A 50 10.71 18.77 -6.73
N VAL A 51 10.18 17.57 -7.02
CA VAL A 51 10.28 16.39 -6.15
C VAL A 51 10.88 15.19 -6.87
N HIS A 52 11.66 15.45 -7.92
CA HIS A 52 12.39 14.46 -8.71
C HIS A 52 11.49 13.50 -9.53
N GLY A 53 10.26 13.92 -9.86
CA GLY A 53 9.26 13.02 -10.42
C GLY A 53 8.72 12.05 -9.36
N LEU A 54 7.78 11.20 -9.77
CA LEU A 54 7.18 10.19 -8.90
C LEU A 54 7.44 8.80 -9.44
N TRP A 55 7.72 7.87 -8.54
CA TRP A 55 8.04 6.48 -8.83
C TRP A 55 6.89 5.58 -8.39
N ILE A 56 6.29 4.85 -9.35
CA ILE A 56 5.29 3.78 -9.13
C ILE A 56 4.30 4.17 -8.01
N THR A 57 3.46 5.17 -8.27
CA THR A 57 2.54 5.67 -7.24
C THR A 57 1.34 4.76 -7.08
N CYS A 58 1.18 4.08 -5.93
CA CYS A 58 0.11 3.11 -5.72
C CYS A 58 -1.16 3.70 -5.09
N GLY A 59 -1.45 3.38 -3.82
CA GLY A 59 -2.62 3.85 -3.09
C GLY A 59 -2.55 5.32 -2.67
N ALA A 60 -3.70 5.85 -2.25
CA ALA A 60 -3.77 7.22 -1.71
C ALA A 60 -4.86 7.40 -0.66
N SER A 61 -4.67 8.40 0.19
CA SER A 61 -5.68 8.81 1.16
C SER A 61 -5.84 10.33 1.22
N LEU A 62 -6.91 10.77 1.87
CA LEU A 62 -7.10 12.18 2.20
C LEU A 62 -6.63 12.41 3.63
N SER A 63 -5.74 13.37 3.82
CA SER A 63 -5.35 13.82 5.16
C SER A 63 -6.53 14.48 5.88
N PRO A 64 -6.55 14.52 7.22
CA PRO A 64 -7.55 15.28 7.98
C PRO A 64 -7.61 16.79 7.66
N TRP A 65 -6.57 17.33 7.00
CA TRP A 65 -6.49 18.74 6.59
C TRP A 65 -6.72 18.94 5.08
N GLY A 66 -7.20 17.92 4.36
CA GLY A 66 -7.72 18.07 3.00
C GLY A 66 -6.66 18.04 1.90
N THR A 67 -5.51 17.41 2.15
CA THR A 67 -4.48 17.15 1.14
C THR A 67 -4.49 15.69 0.69
N HIS A 68 -4.04 15.45 -0.54
CA HIS A 68 -3.94 14.11 -1.11
C HIS A 68 -2.58 13.51 -0.72
N LEU A 69 -2.61 12.44 0.08
CA LEU A 69 -1.44 11.66 0.49
C LEU A 69 -1.29 10.50 -0.52
N SER A 70 -0.36 10.66 -1.46
CA SER A 70 0.04 9.62 -2.41
C SER A 70 1.02 8.66 -1.72
N SER A 71 1.46 7.65 -2.46
CA SER A 71 2.54 6.77 -2.07
C SER A 71 3.51 6.56 -3.24
N GLU A 72 4.71 6.03 -2.96
CA GLU A 72 5.65 5.51 -3.94
C GLU A 72 6.04 4.09 -3.48
N GLU A 73 5.79 3.12 -4.34
CA GLU A 73 5.95 1.68 -4.05
C GLU A 73 7.24 1.13 -4.67
N TYR A 74 7.71 -0.02 -4.21
CA TYR A 74 8.84 -0.79 -4.74
C TYR A 74 10.09 0.07 -4.93
N GLU A 75 10.60 0.60 -3.81
CA GLU A 75 11.72 1.53 -3.84
C GLU A 75 12.95 0.89 -4.53
N PRO A 76 13.60 1.59 -5.48
CA PRO A 76 14.72 1.00 -6.22
C PRO A 76 15.90 0.71 -5.28
N ASP A 77 16.38 -0.53 -5.22
CA ASP A 77 17.49 -0.90 -4.31
C ASP A 77 18.75 -0.08 -4.64
N ALA A 78 19.19 0.74 -3.69
CA ALA A 78 20.32 1.64 -3.89
C ALA A 78 21.65 0.89 -4.04
N PHE A 79 21.75 -0.35 -3.54
CA PHE A 79 22.91 -1.23 -3.75
C PHE A 79 22.92 -1.91 -5.12
N ASN A 80 21.91 -1.70 -5.97
CA ASN A 80 21.86 -2.20 -7.34
C ASN A 80 22.18 -1.09 -8.37
N ALA A 81 23.47 -0.79 -8.54
CA ALA A 81 23.93 0.24 -9.47
C ALA A 81 23.57 -0.02 -10.96
N SER A 82 23.24 -1.28 -11.31
CA SER A 82 22.82 -1.69 -12.65
C SER A 82 21.31 -1.92 -12.76
N ASN A 83 20.50 -1.25 -11.94
CA ASN A 83 19.05 -1.36 -11.99
C ASN A 83 18.52 -0.81 -13.33
N ALA A 84 18.18 -1.72 -14.26
CA ALA A 84 17.71 -1.39 -15.60
C ALA A 84 16.38 -0.63 -15.60
N GLN A 85 15.49 -0.91 -14.64
CA GLN A 85 14.21 -0.21 -14.52
C GLN A 85 14.45 1.26 -14.11
N LEU A 86 15.30 1.50 -13.10
CA LEU A 86 15.66 2.86 -12.68
C LEU A 86 16.37 3.64 -13.81
N GLN A 87 17.25 2.98 -14.57
CA GLN A 87 17.92 3.61 -15.71
C GLN A 87 16.92 4.00 -16.82
N ALA A 88 15.96 3.13 -17.12
CA ALA A 88 14.91 3.43 -18.09
C ALA A 88 13.98 4.55 -17.61
N PHE A 89 13.58 4.53 -16.33
CA PHE A 89 12.86 5.62 -15.67
C PHE A 89 13.63 6.94 -15.79
N SER A 90 14.92 6.93 -15.47
CA SER A 90 15.80 8.09 -15.55
C SER A 90 15.90 8.64 -16.97
N GLN A 91 16.00 7.77 -17.96
CA GLN A 91 16.00 8.15 -19.38
C GLN A 91 14.68 8.85 -19.77
N ASN A 92 13.53 8.31 -19.34
CA ASN A 92 12.22 8.89 -19.68
C ASN A 92 11.94 10.20 -18.93
N LEU A 93 12.40 10.34 -17.70
CA LEU A 93 12.17 11.54 -16.89
C LEU A 93 13.18 12.66 -17.19
N TYR A 94 14.46 12.33 -17.33
CA TYR A 94 15.55 13.30 -17.40
C TYR A 94 16.26 13.37 -18.75
N GLY A 95 16.01 12.42 -19.65
CA GLY A 95 16.77 12.28 -20.89
C GLY A 95 18.17 11.66 -20.70
N ASP A 96 18.49 11.18 -19.50
CA ASP A 96 19.80 10.63 -19.12
C ASP A 96 19.60 9.41 -18.19
N PRO A 97 20.10 8.21 -18.53
CA PRO A 97 19.88 7.01 -17.74
C PRO A 97 20.65 7.00 -16.41
N ALA A 98 21.61 7.90 -16.20
CA ALA A 98 22.46 7.94 -15.00
C ALA A 98 22.05 9.02 -13.98
N LYS A 99 21.04 9.84 -14.30
CA LYS A 99 20.69 11.02 -13.50
C LYS A 99 19.82 10.72 -12.27
N ALA A 100 18.93 9.74 -12.33
CA ALA A 100 18.06 9.40 -11.21
C ALA A 100 18.87 8.80 -10.06
N ASN A 101 18.65 9.32 -8.85
CA ASN A 101 19.21 8.77 -7.61
C ASN A 101 18.17 7.89 -6.92
N PRO A 102 18.46 6.62 -6.61
CA PRO A 102 17.51 5.71 -5.94
C PRO A 102 16.97 6.28 -4.62
N TYR A 103 17.76 7.07 -3.88
CA TYR A 103 17.34 7.67 -2.60
C TYR A 103 16.30 8.79 -2.74
N HIS A 104 15.97 9.23 -3.95
CA HIS A 104 14.89 10.20 -4.20
C HIS A 104 13.49 9.57 -4.31
N TYR A 105 13.39 8.25 -4.32
CA TYR A 105 12.14 7.50 -4.55
C TYR A 105 11.84 6.53 -3.41
N GLY A 106 10.57 6.14 -3.26
CA GLY A 106 10.07 5.31 -2.16
C GLY A 106 9.64 6.15 -0.94
N HIS A 107 9.21 7.38 -1.17
CA HIS A 107 8.80 8.31 -0.12
C HIS A 107 7.35 8.76 -0.32
N MET A 108 6.70 9.28 0.71
CA MET A 108 5.30 9.72 0.65
C MET A 108 5.15 11.12 0.01
N PRO A 109 4.55 11.26 -1.19
CA PRO A 109 4.23 12.57 -1.78
C PRO A 109 2.91 13.12 -1.24
N GLU A 110 2.88 14.39 -0.86
CA GLU A 110 1.66 15.10 -0.45
C GLU A 110 1.31 16.19 -1.47
N VAL A 111 0.11 16.11 -2.03
CA VAL A 111 -0.43 17.09 -2.99
C VAL A 111 -1.45 17.99 -2.31
N THR A 112 -1.20 19.30 -2.38
CA THR A 112 -2.17 20.34 -2.01
C THR A 112 -2.93 20.77 -3.26
N VAL A 113 -4.26 20.75 -3.17
CA VAL A 113 -5.15 21.24 -4.24
C VAL A 113 -5.42 22.73 -4.02
N ASN A 114 -5.13 23.55 -5.02
CA ASN A 114 -5.34 24.99 -4.99
C ASN A 114 -6.80 25.33 -5.34
N PRO A 115 -7.34 26.47 -4.87
CA PRO A 115 -8.72 26.89 -5.18
C PRO A 115 -9.04 27.03 -6.68
N ASP A 116 -8.03 27.24 -7.53
CA ASP A 116 -8.18 27.35 -8.98
C ASP A 116 -8.16 25.98 -9.71
N GLY A 117 -8.09 24.88 -8.97
CA GLY A 117 -8.03 23.52 -9.50
C GLY A 117 -6.65 23.10 -10.01
N THR A 118 -5.59 23.86 -9.71
CA THR A 118 -4.20 23.41 -9.85
C THR A 118 -3.73 22.68 -8.57
N GLY A 119 -2.51 22.17 -8.55
CA GLY A 119 -1.95 21.57 -7.34
C GLY A 119 -0.43 21.73 -7.23
N SER A 120 0.07 21.59 -6.02
CA SER A 120 1.50 21.58 -5.69
C SER A 120 1.84 20.33 -4.89
N VAL A 121 3.05 19.80 -5.08
CA VAL A 121 3.54 18.59 -4.41
C VAL A 121 4.76 18.87 -3.54
N LYS A 122 4.87 18.15 -2.44
CA LYS A 122 6.10 17.97 -1.65
C LYS A 122 6.26 16.49 -1.30
N LYS A 123 7.45 16.07 -0.88
CA LYS A 123 7.78 14.68 -0.54
C LYS A 123 8.28 14.59 0.90
N HIS A 124 7.76 13.64 1.67
CA HIS A 124 8.03 13.50 3.11
C HIS A 124 9.07 12.42 3.38
N TYR A 125 10.34 12.77 3.22
CA TYR A 125 11.47 11.87 3.42
C TYR A 125 11.61 11.34 4.86
N CYS A 126 11.12 12.07 5.87
CA CYS A 126 11.18 11.62 7.27
C CYS A 126 10.16 10.53 7.61
N MET A 127 9.28 10.13 6.69
CA MET A 127 8.36 9.01 6.91
C MET A 127 8.98 7.64 6.61
N GLY A 128 10.28 7.62 6.25
CA GLY A 128 11.02 6.41 5.92
C GLY A 128 10.85 6.01 4.46
N ARG A 129 11.87 5.33 3.95
CA ARG A 129 11.93 4.84 2.58
C ARG A 129 11.55 3.36 2.56
N ILE A 130 10.28 3.08 2.31
CA ILE A 130 9.67 1.76 2.24
C ILE A 130 8.82 1.66 0.97
N SER A 131 8.21 0.51 0.74
CA SER A 131 7.27 0.29 -0.36
C SER A 131 5.90 0.79 0.08
N HIS A 132 5.71 2.12 0.11
CA HIS A 132 4.48 2.70 0.64
C HIS A 132 3.30 2.28 -0.24
N GLU A 133 2.30 1.63 0.36
CA GLU A 133 1.06 1.38 -0.35
C GLU A 133 0.07 2.52 -0.12
N LEU A 134 -0.48 2.61 1.09
CA LEU A 134 -1.44 3.62 1.48
C LEU A 134 -1.11 4.11 2.88
N VAL A 135 -1.02 5.43 3.03
CA VAL A 135 -0.75 6.09 4.30
C VAL A 135 -2.05 6.64 4.89
N GLN A 136 -2.42 6.24 6.11
CA GLN A 136 -3.61 6.73 6.80
C GLN A 136 -3.19 7.57 8.01
N VAL A 137 -3.48 8.88 7.96
CA VAL A 137 -3.29 9.77 9.11
C VAL A 137 -4.48 9.68 10.06
N MET A 138 -4.20 9.59 11.36
CA MET A 138 -5.19 9.42 12.42
C MET A 138 -5.86 10.76 12.81
N PRO A 139 -6.98 10.74 13.54
CA PRO A 139 -7.68 11.95 13.97
C PRO A 139 -6.89 12.90 14.89
N ASP A 140 -5.77 12.46 15.48
CA ASP A 140 -4.84 13.36 16.18
C ASP A 140 -4.00 14.23 15.23
N GLN A 141 -4.12 14.01 13.91
CA GLN A 141 -3.45 14.76 12.86
C GLN A 141 -1.92 14.69 12.94
N ARG A 142 -1.40 13.63 13.56
CA ARG A 142 0.03 13.39 13.79
C ARG A 142 0.44 11.99 13.42
N THR A 143 -0.33 11.00 13.87
CA THR A 143 0.01 9.60 13.75
C THR A 143 -0.37 9.11 12.36
N ALA A 144 0.57 8.53 11.63
CA ALA A 144 0.36 7.96 10.31
C ALA A 144 0.70 6.47 10.35
N LEU A 145 -0.28 5.63 9.99
CA LEU A 145 -0.06 4.22 9.71
C LEU A 145 0.25 4.07 8.22
N MET A 146 1.22 3.22 7.88
CA MET A 146 1.74 3.10 6.52
C MET A 146 1.70 1.62 6.10
N GLY A 147 0.98 1.33 5.01
CA GLY A 147 1.10 0.06 4.30
C GLY A 147 2.52 -0.11 3.73
N ASP A 148 2.96 -1.35 3.64
CA ASP A 148 4.30 -1.74 3.21
C ASP A 148 4.20 -2.96 2.27
N ASP A 149 4.07 -2.70 0.97
CA ASP A 149 3.99 -3.75 -0.03
C ASP A 149 5.40 -4.28 -0.36
N ALA A 150 5.85 -5.19 0.51
CA ALA A 150 7.09 -5.91 0.31
C ALA A 150 6.95 -7.39 0.73
N THR A 151 7.90 -8.20 0.26
CA THR A 151 8.18 -9.50 0.91
C THR A 151 9.10 -9.25 2.09
N ASN A 152 8.78 -9.80 3.26
CA ASN A 152 9.38 -9.38 4.54
C ASN A 152 9.01 -7.93 4.89
N SER A 153 7.75 -7.53 4.68
CA SER A 153 7.25 -6.23 5.11
C SER A 153 7.00 -6.17 6.63
N GLY A 154 6.78 -4.96 7.16
CA GLY A 154 6.54 -4.70 8.58
C GLY A 154 5.55 -3.57 8.85
N TYR A 155 4.96 -3.56 10.05
CA TYR A 155 4.10 -2.44 10.44
C TYR A 155 4.96 -1.23 10.79
N PHE A 156 4.78 -0.14 10.05
CA PHE A 156 5.45 1.13 10.29
C PHE A 156 4.46 2.21 10.73
N VAL A 157 4.90 3.03 11.69
CA VAL A 157 4.15 4.19 12.16
C VAL A 157 5.06 5.40 12.21
N PHE A 158 4.57 6.51 11.68
CA PHE A 158 5.20 7.82 11.83
C PHE A 158 4.36 8.69 12.76
N VAL A 159 5.00 9.39 13.70
CA VAL A 159 4.34 10.34 14.59
C VAL A 159 4.95 11.72 14.38
N ALA A 160 4.17 12.64 13.82
CA ALA A 160 4.62 14.01 13.55
C ALA A 160 4.82 14.83 14.85
N ASP A 161 5.85 15.67 14.85
CA ASP A 161 6.15 16.57 15.98
C ASP A 161 5.07 17.65 16.15
N LYS A 162 4.34 17.96 15.08
CA LYS A 162 3.27 18.96 15.06
C LYS A 162 2.05 18.45 14.28
N GLU A 163 0.85 18.76 14.79
CA GLU A 163 -0.41 18.46 14.08
C GLU A 163 -0.43 19.11 12.70
N LYS A 164 -0.93 18.39 11.70
CA LYS A 164 -1.07 18.84 10.30
C LYS A 164 0.25 19.14 9.60
N ASP A 165 1.38 18.71 10.16
CA ASP A 165 2.70 18.96 9.60
C ASP A 165 3.57 17.72 9.67
N LEU A 166 3.58 16.96 8.56
CA LEU A 166 4.37 15.74 8.42
C LEU A 166 5.86 16.01 8.11
N SER A 167 6.32 17.27 8.12
CA SER A 167 7.70 17.62 7.75
C SER A 167 8.75 17.22 8.80
N SER A 168 8.35 16.88 10.03
CA SER A 168 9.24 16.31 11.05
C SER A 168 8.50 15.39 12.01
N GLY A 169 9.22 14.39 12.53
CA GLY A 169 8.63 13.46 13.49
C GLY A 169 9.53 12.27 13.78
N THR A 170 8.91 11.21 14.29
CA THR A 170 9.57 9.97 14.69
C THR A 170 8.98 8.77 13.98
N LEU A 171 9.86 7.94 13.43
CA LEU A 171 9.52 6.70 12.74
C LEU A 171 9.69 5.50 13.68
N TYR A 172 8.70 4.60 13.66
CA TYR A 172 8.64 3.38 14.46
C TYR A 172 8.35 2.16 13.58
N ALA A 173 8.86 1.01 14.00
CA ALA A 173 8.51 -0.30 13.42
C ALA A 173 8.04 -1.26 14.52
N ALA A 174 7.08 -2.11 14.21
CA ALA A 174 6.51 -3.03 15.20
C ALA A 174 7.37 -4.28 15.42
N LYS A 175 7.28 -4.82 16.63
CA LYS A 175 7.57 -6.21 16.96
C LYS A 175 6.25 -6.90 17.29
N VAL A 176 5.98 -8.00 16.59
CA VAL A 176 4.81 -8.86 16.76
C VAL A 176 5.10 -9.88 17.86
N GLY A 177 4.22 -9.92 18.86
CA GLY A 177 4.28 -10.88 19.96
C GLY A 177 3.69 -12.24 19.59
N ALA A 178 3.61 -13.12 20.58
CA ALA A 178 3.03 -14.45 20.39
C ALA A 178 1.53 -14.40 20.08
N GLY A 179 1.02 -15.43 19.40
CA GLY A 179 -0.42 -15.58 19.10
C GLY A 179 -0.86 -15.01 17.75
N PHE A 180 0.08 -14.73 16.84
CA PHE A 180 -0.26 -14.34 15.47
C PHE A 180 -1.06 -15.44 14.77
N SER A 181 -2.14 -15.05 14.10
CA SER A 181 -3.03 -15.94 13.35
C SER A 181 -3.57 -15.22 12.13
N ILE A 182 -3.95 -16.02 11.13
CA ILE A 182 -4.63 -15.59 9.90
C ILE A 182 -6.06 -16.16 9.82
N ASP A 183 -6.48 -16.96 10.81
CA ASP A 183 -7.82 -17.54 10.88
C ASP A 183 -8.75 -16.60 11.65
N PRO A 184 -9.80 -16.02 11.02
CA PRO A 184 -10.77 -15.16 11.71
C PRO A 184 -11.53 -15.85 12.85
N ALA A 185 -11.54 -17.19 12.91
CA ALA A 185 -12.08 -17.93 14.05
C ALA A 185 -11.13 -17.99 15.25
N ALA A 186 -9.88 -17.55 15.09
CA ALA A 186 -8.92 -17.47 16.19
C ALA A 186 -9.33 -16.34 17.15
N ASN A 187 -9.57 -16.69 18.40
CA ASN A 187 -9.89 -15.73 19.47
C ASN A 187 -8.63 -15.09 20.09
N SER A 188 -7.55 -14.92 19.31
CA SER A 188 -6.26 -14.39 19.78
C SER A 188 -5.84 -13.18 18.94
N ALA A 189 -5.44 -12.12 19.62
CA ALA A 189 -4.75 -10.97 19.02
C ALA A 189 -3.28 -11.00 19.43
N ALA A 190 -2.37 -10.89 18.46
CA ALA A 190 -0.94 -10.83 18.75
C ALA A 190 -0.58 -9.42 19.21
N PRO A 191 0.04 -9.23 20.38
CA PRO A 191 0.37 -7.89 20.87
C PRO A 191 1.47 -7.26 20.01
N LEU A 192 1.40 -5.94 19.83
CA LEU A 192 2.40 -5.15 19.12
C LEU A 192 3.18 -4.27 20.11
N THR A 193 4.49 -4.22 19.94
CA THR A 193 5.38 -3.29 20.65
C THR A 193 6.23 -2.52 19.65
N TRP A 194 6.63 -1.30 19.98
CA TRP A 194 7.17 -0.37 18.99
C TRP A 194 8.65 -0.08 19.21
N ILE A 195 9.45 -0.26 18.17
CA ILE A 195 10.87 0.09 18.15
C ILE A 195 10.99 1.45 17.49
N LYS A 196 11.55 2.43 18.20
CA LYS A 196 11.94 3.70 17.60
C LYS A 196 13.10 3.48 16.64
N LEU A 197 12.90 3.83 15.36
CA LEU A 197 13.96 3.79 14.36
C LEU A 197 14.77 5.09 14.35
N GLY A 198 14.09 6.24 14.39
CA GLY A 198 14.76 7.54 14.40
C GLY A 198 13.79 8.71 14.43
N SER A 199 14.33 9.91 14.67
CA SER A 199 13.60 11.18 14.54
C SER A 199 14.37 12.10 13.60
N ALA A 200 13.66 12.75 12.67
CA ALA A 200 14.26 13.64 11.68
C ALA A 200 13.22 14.60 11.07
N THR A 201 13.73 15.62 10.38
CA THR A 201 12.94 16.42 9.43
C THR A 201 13.11 15.87 8.01
N SER A 202 12.13 16.10 7.13
CA SER A 202 12.22 15.72 5.72
C SER A 202 13.39 16.41 5.02
N ALA A 203 13.65 17.68 5.35
CA ALA A 203 14.77 18.44 4.79
C ALA A 203 16.15 17.84 5.16
N GLU A 204 16.30 17.34 6.40
CA GLU A 204 17.52 16.62 6.80
C GLU A 204 17.72 15.35 5.96
N ILE A 205 16.67 14.54 5.79
CA ILE A 205 16.77 13.26 5.07
C ILE A 205 16.94 13.47 3.57
N GLU A 206 16.27 14.45 2.98
CA GLU A 206 16.49 14.85 1.58
C GLU A 206 17.94 15.28 1.35
N ASN A 207 18.54 16.05 2.29
CA ASN A 207 19.94 16.42 2.20
C ASN A 207 20.87 15.19 2.29
N LEU A 208 20.54 14.18 3.11
CA LEU A 208 21.29 12.92 3.15
C LEU A 208 21.14 12.15 1.83
N ALA A 209 19.93 12.09 1.26
CA ALA A 209 19.68 11.48 -0.05
C ALA A 209 20.50 12.14 -1.16
N ASN A 210 20.67 13.46 -1.10
CA ASN A 210 21.44 14.26 -2.06
C ASN A 210 22.97 14.08 -1.95
N THR A 211 23.47 13.62 -0.81
CA THR A 211 24.91 13.68 -0.49
C THR A 211 25.56 12.32 -0.29
N LEU A 212 24.82 11.35 0.24
CA LEU A 212 25.35 10.03 0.58
C LEU A 212 25.20 9.03 -0.56
N LYS A 213 26.20 8.14 -0.65
CA LYS A 213 26.14 6.89 -1.40
C LYS A 213 25.76 5.74 -0.45
N PRO A 214 25.23 4.63 -0.98
CA PRO A 214 24.87 3.48 -0.13
C PRO A 214 26.02 2.95 0.72
N SER A 215 27.22 2.89 0.16
CA SER A 215 28.44 2.48 0.86
C SER A 215 28.87 3.42 1.98
N ASP A 216 28.43 4.68 1.97
CA ASP A 216 28.69 5.62 3.05
C ASP A 216 27.82 5.29 4.27
N ILE A 217 26.62 4.71 4.06
CA ILE A 217 25.65 4.36 5.10
C ILE A 217 25.97 2.99 5.72
N MET A 218 26.15 1.97 4.88
CA MET A 218 26.37 0.59 5.34
C MET A 218 27.07 -0.28 4.30
N THR A 219 27.64 -1.39 4.78
CA THR A 219 28.09 -2.49 3.93
C THR A 219 27.03 -3.58 3.93
N VAL A 220 26.70 -4.09 2.73
CA VAL A 220 25.77 -5.21 2.53
C VAL A 220 26.50 -6.35 1.83
N SER A 221 26.47 -7.54 2.43
CA SER A 221 26.98 -8.78 1.84
C SER A 221 25.82 -9.74 1.57
N LYS A 222 25.82 -10.36 0.39
CA LYS A 222 24.83 -11.38 -0.04
C LYS A 222 25.22 -12.81 0.36
N THR A 223 26.42 -12.97 0.91
CA THR A 223 26.97 -14.23 1.42
C THR A 223 27.51 -14.02 2.83
N ASP A 224 27.50 -15.07 3.64
CA ASP A 224 28.00 -14.99 5.01
C ASP A 224 29.49 -14.60 5.01
N PRO A 225 29.87 -13.43 5.54
CA PRO A 225 31.26 -13.01 5.60
C PRO A 225 32.05 -13.76 6.68
N SER A 226 31.41 -14.59 7.52
CA SER A 226 32.01 -15.21 8.71
C SER A 226 32.64 -14.20 9.66
N ASP A 227 32.05 -12.99 9.72
CA ASP A 227 32.49 -11.86 10.54
C ASP A 227 31.35 -11.44 11.47
N ALA A 228 31.58 -11.58 12.78
CA ALA A 228 30.60 -11.29 13.83
C ALA A 228 30.22 -9.80 13.93
N SER A 229 30.94 -8.90 13.25
CA SER A 229 30.56 -7.48 13.16
C SER A 229 29.43 -7.21 12.17
N TYR A 230 29.02 -8.22 11.38
CA TYR A 230 27.83 -8.16 10.54
C TYR A 230 26.61 -8.75 11.25
N THR A 231 25.45 -8.15 10.99
CA THR A 231 24.16 -8.67 11.42
C THR A 231 23.45 -9.34 10.25
N LYS A 232 23.05 -10.60 10.42
CA LYS A 232 22.23 -11.33 9.46
C LYS A 232 20.79 -10.82 9.52
N ILE A 233 20.25 -10.42 8.38
CA ILE A 233 18.85 -9.99 8.22
C ILE A 233 18.21 -10.72 7.02
N VAL A 234 16.89 -10.67 6.94
CA VAL A 234 16.14 -11.09 5.74
C VAL A 234 15.23 -9.94 5.34
N VAL A 235 15.37 -9.48 4.10
CA VAL A 235 14.62 -8.37 3.51
C VAL A 235 14.31 -8.72 2.06
N ASN A 236 13.12 -8.39 1.55
CA ASN A 236 12.72 -8.64 0.17
C ASN A 236 12.96 -10.09 -0.27
N GLY A 237 12.66 -11.05 0.61
CA GLY A 237 12.83 -12.49 0.39
C GLY A 237 14.28 -12.99 0.37
N LYS A 238 15.26 -12.14 0.66
CA LYS A 238 16.69 -12.45 0.55
C LYS A 238 17.39 -12.29 1.89
N THR A 239 18.30 -13.23 2.18
CA THR A 239 19.22 -13.09 3.31
C THR A 239 20.36 -12.15 2.95
N GLU A 240 20.64 -11.21 3.83
CA GLU A 240 21.78 -10.29 3.74
C GLU A 240 22.52 -10.25 5.08
N TRP A 241 23.81 -9.89 5.02
CA TRP A 241 24.61 -9.59 6.19
C TRP A 241 25.02 -8.13 6.09
N ILE A 242 24.59 -7.32 7.05
CA ILE A 242 24.82 -5.87 7.00
C ILE A 242 25.68 -5.38 8.16
N LYS A 243 26.40 -4.28 7.91
CA LYS A 243 27.13 -3.52 8.92
C LYS A 243 26.93 -2.04 8.67
N ILE A 244 26.35 -1.35 9.64
CA ILE A 244 26.11 0.11 9.56
C ILE A 244 27.40 0.85 9.90
N ASN A 245 27.73 1.86 9.11
CA ASN A 245 28.92 2.67 9.34
C ASN A 245 28.73 3.58 10.57
N PRO A 246 29.79 3.89 11.32
CA PRO A 246 29.71 4.75 12.50
C PRO A 246 29.03 6.10 12.20
N GLY A 247 28.02 6.46 13.00
CA GLY A 247 27.29 7.72 12.87
C GLY A 247 26.18 7.73 11.80
N MET A 248 25.97 6.63 11.08
CA MET A 248 25.01 6.56 9.96
C MET A 248 23.63 6.01 10.34
N ASP A 249 23.35 5.78 11.62
CA ASP A 249 22.04 5.28 12.09
C ASP A 249 20.86 6.09 11.55
N LYS A 250 20.95 7.43 11.51
CA LYS A 250 19.88 8.27 10.97
C LYS A 250 19.69 8.02 9.46
N ALA A 251 20.77 8.00 8.69
CA ALA A 251 20.68 7.72 7.25
C ALA A 251 20.12 6.31 7.00
N ALA A 252 20.58 5.30 7.74
CA ALA A 252 20.08 3.95 7.65
C ALA A 252 18.58 3.86 8.01
N ALA A 253 18.14 4.54 9.07
CA ALA A 253 16.75 4.53 9.50
C ALA A 253 15.76 5.06 8.45
N PHE A 254 16.16 6.08 7.68
CA PHE A 254 15.24 6.76 6.75
C PHE A 254 15.51 6.49 5.26
N LEU A 255 16.71 6.07 4.86
CA LEU A 255 17.05 5.75 3.46
C LEU A 255 17.20 4.24 3.19
N GLU A 256 17.40 3.43 4.24
CA GLU A 256 17.52 1.97 4.19
C GLU A 256 16.56 1.34 5.21
N THR A 257 15.33 1.87 5.29
CA THR A 257 14.39 1.65 6.40
C THR A 257 14.10 0.18 6.66
N HIS A 258 13.87 -0.64 5.61
CA HIS A 258 13.69 -2.09 5.75
C HIS A 258 14.89 -2.78 6.41
N ARG A 259 16.09 -2.52 5.90
CA ARG A 259 17.34 -3.09 6.42
C ARG A 259 17.58 -2.64 7.87
N TYR A 260 17.35 -1.36 8.16
CA TYR A 260 17.53 -0.83 9.52
C TYR A 260 16.49 -1.39 10.49
N ALA A 261 15.23 -1.51 10.10
CA ALA A 261 14.18 -2.10 10.93
C ALA A 261 14.49 -3.56 11.28
N ALA A 262 14.89 -4.37 10.29
CA ALA A 262 15.33 -5.75 10.52
C ALA A 262 16.56 -5.81 11.45
N PHE A 263 17.56 -4.94 11.23
CA PHE A 263 18.74 -4.82 12.10
C PHE A 263 18.39 -4.48 13.55
N LYS A 264 17.39 -3.61 13.77
CA LYS A 264 16.91 -3.24 15.11
C LYS A 264 15.99 -4.29 15.74
N GLY A 265 15.70 -5.38 15.02
CA GLY A 265 14.89 -6.50 15.52
C GLY A 265 13.38 -6.30 15.41
N ALA A 266 12.92 -5.45 14.48
CA ALA A 266 11.51 -5.37 14.12
C ALA A 266 11.03 -6.66 13.44
N SER A 267 9.74 -6.91 13.50
CA SER A 267 9.09 -8.08 12.90
C SER A 267 8.83 -7.84 11.41
N LEU A 268 9.87 -8.02 10.59
CA LEU A 268 9.77 -8.03 9.14
C LEU A 268 9.48 -9.45 8.66
N GLY A 269 8.28 -9.69 8.16
CA GLY A 269 7.81 -11.04 7.85
C GLY A 269 6.52 -11.12 7.04
N PHE A 270 5.73 -10.06 7.02
CA PHE A 270 4.51 -9.99 6.22
C PHE A 270 4.83 -10.03 4.71
N THR A 271 3.81 -10.33 3.91
CA THR A 271 3.87 -10.27 2.46
C THR A 271 2.76 -9.36 1.96
N LYS A 272 3.13 -8.36 1.15
CA LYS A 272 2.21 -7.42 0.49
C LYS A 272 1.18 -6.78 1.44
N MET A 273 1.66 -5.93 2.35
CA MET A 273 0.75 -5.17 3.22
C MET A 273 0.26 -3.93 2.49
N GLU A 274 -0.97 -4.00 2.00
CA GLU A 274 -1.47 -3.00 1.07
C GLU A 274 -2.36 -1.95 1.78
N GLY A 275 -3.65 -1.91 1.44
CA GLY A 275 -4.55 -0.89 1.92
C GLY A 275 -4.62 -0.81 3.44
N THR A 276 -4.64 0.43 3.93
CA THR A 276 -4.75 0.75 5.36
C THR A 276 -5.85 1.79 5.57
N THR A 277 -6.74 1.57 6.53
CA THR A 277 -7.81 2.54 6.86
C THR A 277 -8.16 2.47 8.34
N VAL A 278 -8.90 3.45 8.85
CA VAL A 278 -9.30 3.52 10.25
C VAL A 278 -10.80 3.64 10.43
N ASN A 279 -11.32 2.87 11.38
CA ASN A 279 -12.57 3.11 12.08
C ASN A 279 -12.23 3.89 13.36
N ALA A 280 -12.31 5.21 13.26
CA ALA A 280 -11.92 6.15 14.29
C ALA A 280 -12.82 6.04 15.52
N LYS A 281 -14.13 5.80 15.32
CA LYS A 281 -15.09 5.65 16.41
C LYS A 281 -14.72 4.52 17.36
N ASP A 282 -14.39 3.36 16.81
CA ASP A 282 -14.09 2.16 17.61
C ASP A 282 -12.58 2.01 17.89
N LYS A 283 -11.76 2.94 17.39
CA LYS A 283 -10.29 2.89 17.44
C LYS A 283 -9.72 1.59 16.88
N ILE A 284 -10.13 1.23 15.67
CA ILE A 284 -9.64 0.04 14.95
C ILE A 284 -9.03 0.49 13.63
N ALA A 285 -7.76 0.14 13.39
CA ALA A 285 -7.19 0.18 12.05
C ALA A 285 -7.42 -1.16 11.34
N TYR A 286 -7.61 -1.10 10.03
CA TYR A 286 -7.64 -2.26 9.16
C TYR A 286 -6.44 -2.22 8.22
N SER A 287 -5.80 -3.36 8.03
CA SER A 287 -4.65 -3.53 7.12
C SER A 287 -4.91 -4.73 6.24
N ALA A 288 -4.70 -4.59 4.94
CA ALA A 288 -4.75 -5.72 4.02
C ALA A 288 -3.43 -6.50 4.06
N LEU A 289 -3.54 -7.82 4.04
CA LEU A 289 -2.47 -8.73 3.62
C LEU A 289 -2.96 -9.33 2.30
N GLN A 290 -2.45 -8.80 1.19
CA GLN A 290 -2.90 -9.22 -0.14
C GLN A 290 -2.69 -10.72 -0.32
N ASN A 291 -1.59 -11.27 0.20
CA ASN A 291 -1.38 -12.71 0.26
C ASN A 291 -0.67 -13.09 1.55
N VAL A 292 -0.84 -14.35 1.96
CA VAL A 292 -0.08 -14.96 3.05
C VAL A 292 0.77 -16.09 2.48
N GLN A 293 2.02 -15.80 2.16
CA GLN A 293 2.93 -16.75 1.52
C GLN A 293 4.40 -16.49 1.89
N SER A 294 5.32 -17.23 1.29
CA SER A 294 6.77 -16.97 1.34
C SER A 294 7.30 -16.66 2.75
N SER A 295 7.61 -15.39 3.07
CA SER A 295 8.20 -14.97 4.35
C SER A 295 7.29 -15.19 5.56
N MET A 296 5.98 -15.40 5.35
CA MET A 296 5.04 -15.74 6.42
C MET A 296 4.95 -17.24 6.70
N VAL A 297 5.41 -18.11 5.79
CA VAL A 297 5.18 -19.56 5.88
C VAL A 297 6.35 -20.26 6.56
N ALA A 298 6.05 -21.03 7.60
CA ALA A 298 7.04 -21.81 8.34
C ALA A 298 7.87 -22.71 7.42
N GLY A 299 9.19 -22.65 7.55
CA GLY A 299 10.13 -23.44 6.77
C GLY A 299 10.52 -22.85 5.41
N ASN A 300 9.88 -21.76 4.96
CA ASN A 300 10.35 -21.02 3.81
C ASN A 300 11.67 -20.29 4.12
N ALA A 301 12.58 -20.18 3.14
CA ALA A 301 13.88 -19.52 3.31
C ALA A 301 13.77 -18.03 3.67
N ALA A 302 12.66 -17.37 3.32
CA ALA A 302 12.38 -15.99 3.67
C ALA A 302 11.72 -15.83 5.05
N ASN A 303 11.29 -16.92 5.71
CA ASN A 303 10.67 -16.85 7.04
C ASN A 303 11.75 -16.78 8.13
N VAL A 304 11.69 -15.73 8.95
CA VAL A 304 12.68 -15.47 10.00
C VAL A 304 12.23 -16.07 11.32
N ALA A 305 12.92 -17.09 11.80
CA ALA A 305 12.64 -17.70 13.10
C ALA A 305 12.67 -16.66 14.22
N GLY A 306 11.62 -16.63 15.05
CA GLY A 306 11.51 -15.71 16.18
C GLY A 306 11.07 -14.28 15.83
N ASN A 307 10.74 -13.97 14.57
CA ASN A 307 10.18 -12.66 14.19
C ASN A 307 8.71 -12.46 14.57
N GLY A 308 8.04 -13.46 15.17
CA GLY A 308 6.64 -13.39 15.61
C GLY A 308 5.60 -13.59 14.50
N ILE A 309 6.02 -13.71 13.23
CA ILE A 309 5.14 -13.87 12.07
C ILE A 309 5.46 -15.21 11.40
N SER A 310 4.66 -16.22 11.68
CA SER A 310 4.80 -17.54 11.07
C SER A 310 3.46 -18.26 11.06
N VAL A 311 3.05 -18.75 9.90
CA VAL A 311 1.86 -19.58 9.71
C VAL A 311 2.26 -20.95 9.18
N PRO A 312 1.51 -22.02 9.51
CA PRO A 312 1.88 -23.38 9.12
C PRO A 312 1.74 -23.65 7.62
N LYS A 313 0.91 -22.88 6.91
CA LYS A 313 0.65 -23.00 5.49
C LYS A 313 0.28 -21.65 4.88
N GLN A 314 0.51 -21.51 3.59
CA GLN A 314 0.06 -20.35 2.83
C GLN A 314 -1.48 -20.25 2.77
N LEU A 315 -1.95 -19.02 2.59
CA LEU A 315 -3.28 -18.66 2.14
C LEU A 315 -3.07 -17.58 1.08
N VAL A 316 -3.07 -17.97 -0.20
CA VAL A 316 -2.76 -17.05 -1.29
C VAL A 316 -3.85 -15.98 -1.37
N ALA A 317 -5.11 -16.34 -1.07
CA ALA A 317 -6.26 -15.44 -1.13
C ALA A 317 -6.24 -14.29 -0.10
N GLY A 318 -5.24 -14.24 0.78
CA GLY A 318 -5.03 -13.09 1.65
C GLY A 318 -6.04 -12.94 2.79
N VAL A 319 -5.84 -11.86 3.57
CA VAL A 319 -6.55 -11.60 4.83
C VAL A 319 -6.67 -10.10 5.06
N VAL A 320 -7.79 -9.64 5.60
CA VAL A 320 -7.90 -8.32 6.22
C VAL A 320 -7.64 -8.46 7.71
N MET A 321 -6.64 -7.73 8.21
CA MET A 321 -6.30 -7.66 9.64
C MET A 321 -6.99 -6.47 10.30
N ALA A 322 -7.33 -6.60 11.57
CA ALA A 322 -7.81 -5.54 12.45
C ALA A 322 -6.82 -5.33 13.59
N LEU A 323 -6.51 -4.06 13.89
CA LEU A 323 -5.57 -3.66 14.92
C LEU A 323 -6.27 -2.70 15.89
N ASN A 324 -6.31 -3.02 17.18
CA ASN A 324 -6.83 -2.09 18.17
C ASN A 324 -5.83 -0.94 18.37
N LEU A 325 -6.34 0.30 18.46
CA LEU A 325 -5.54 1.51 18.63
C LEU A 325 -5.72 2.09 20.04
N LYS A 326 -4.62 2.46 20.69
CA LYS A 326 -4.66 3.07 22.04
C LYS A 326 -3.60 4.17 22.18
N GLY A 327 -3.85 5.07 23.11
CA GLY A 327 -2.85 6.02 23.61
C GLY A 327 -1.95 5.42 24.69
N GLY A 328 -1.02 6.22 25.17
CA GLY A 328 -0.15 5.88 26.30
C GLY A 328 0.83 4.74 26.05
N GLN A 329 1.08 4.40 24.79
CA GLN A 329 2.09 3.39 24.44
C GLN A 329 3.50 3.93 24.67
N LYS A 330 4.42 3.00 24.92
CA LYS A 330 5.85 3.28 25.05
C LYS A 330 6.60 2.48 23.99
N ASP A 331 7.71 3.04 23.53
CA ASP A 331 8.64 2.26 22.72
C ASP A 331 9.39 1.22 23.58
N THR A 332 10.14 0.35 22.93
CA THR A 332 10.92 -0.72 23.59
C THR A 332 12.02 -0.21 24.53
N THR A 333 12.33 1.09 24.53
CA THR A 333 13.24 1.73 25.49
C THR A 333 12.52 2.31 26.70
N GLY A 334 11.19 2.26 26.72
CA GLY A 334 10.35 2.83 27.77
C GLY A 334 10.00 4.31 27.55
N THR A 335 10.37 4.90 26.42
CA THR A 335 10.04 6.28 26.08
C THR A 335 8.58 6.37 25.63
N ALA A 336 7.83 7.35 26.13
CA ALA A 336 6.44 7.55 25.73
C ALA A 336 6.35 7.93 24.23
N ILE A 337 5.38 7.34 23.54
CA ILE A 337 5.07 7.68 22.15
C ILE A 337 3.95 8.72 22.18
N ASN A 338 4.16 9.86 21.52
CA ASN A 338 3.23 10.99 21.51
C ASN A 338 2.05 10.76 20.54
N SER A 339 1.24 9.74 20.81
CA SER A 339 0.12 9.33 19.96
C SER A 339 -1.00 8.70 20.80
N GLU A 340 -2.24 9.03 20.44
CA GLU A 340 -3.46 8.42 20.99
C GLU A 340 -4.00 7.25 20.16
N TRP A 341 -3.24 6.86 19.13
CA TRP A 341 -3.70 6.02 18.02
C TRP A 341 -2.67 4.96 17.63
N MET A 342 -1.83 4.53 18.56
CA MET A 342 -0.84 3.48 18.31
C MET A 342 -1.52 2.11 18.25
N PRO A 343 -1.25 1.28 17.22
CA PRO A 343 -1.71 -0.10 17.22
C PRO A 343 -1.07 -0.89 18.38
N VAL A 344 -1.87 -1.64 19.12
CA VAL A 344 -1.42 -2.41 20.30
C VAL A 344 -1.48 -3.91 20.09
N ASP A 345 -2.20 -4.36 19.08
CA ASP A 345 -2.34 -5.75 18.70
C ASP A 345 -2.73 -5.88 17.21
N THR A 346 -2.75 -7.10 16.71
CA THR A 346 -3.26 -7.45 15.38
C THR A 346 -4.02 -8.78 15.44
N ALA A 347 -5.19 -8.85 14.80
CA ALA A 347 -6.02 -10.04 14.70
C ALA A 347 -6.66 -10.14 13.29
N PRO A 348 -6.89 -11.35 12.76
CA PRO A 348 -7.56 -11.52 11.48
C PRO A 348 -9.05 -11.16 11.58
N LEU A 349 -9.56 -10.36 10.64
CA LEU A 349 -10.97 -9.96 10.55
C LEU A 349 -11.73 -10.78 9.50
N LEU A 350 -11.18 -10.84 8.28
CA LEU A 350 -11.74 -11.57 7.14
C LEU A 350 -10.60 -12.30 6.44
N ALA A 351 -10.86 -13.52 5.98
CA ALA A 351 -9.91 -14.29 5.21
C ALA A 351 -10.56 -14.74 3.90
N GLY A 352 -9.75 -14.76 2.84
CA GLY A 352 -10.12 -15.43 1.61
C GLY A 352 -10.11 -16.95 1.75
N GLU A 353 -10.34 -17.65 0.64
CA GLU A 353 -10.30 -19.10 0.61
C GLU A 353 -9.72 -19.58 -0.71
N ASP A 354 -8.56 -20.23 -0.65
CA ASP A 354 -7.96 -20.89 -1.81
C ASP A 354 -8.80 -22.09 -2.24
N LEU A 355 -9.02 -22.22 -3.55
CA LEU A 355 -9.54 -23.45 -4.15
C LEU A 355 -8.35 -24.38 -4.39
N LEU A 356 -8.31 -25.48 -3.64
CA LEU A 356 -7.20 -26.43 -3.65
C LEU A 356 -7.58 -27.71 -4.39
N ASP A 357 -6.61 -28.33 -5.03
CA ASP A 357 -6.74 -29.68 -5.56
C ASP A 357 -6.79 -30.72 -4.42
N SER A 358 -6.97 -31.99 -4.80
CA SER A 358 -7.04 -33.12 -3.88
C SER A 358 -5.82 -33.33 -2.98
N ASP A 359 -4.68 -32.71 -3.29
CA ASP A 359 -3.48 -32.71 -2.45
C ASP A 359 -3.54 -31.73 -1.27
N GLY A 360 -4.57 -30.86 -1.24
CA GLY A 360 -4.76 -29.82 -0.23
C GLY A 360 -3.68 -28.74 -0.23
N LYS A 361 -2.96 -28.55 -1.35
CA LYS A 361 -1.83 -27.62 -1.47
C LYS A 361 -1.80 -26.87 -2.80
N THR A 362 -2.10 -27.54 -3.90
CA THR A 362 -2.02 -26.96 -5.25
C THR A 362 -3.28 -26.18 -5.55
N LEU A 363 -3.15 -24.93 -5.98
CA LEU A 363 -4.29 -24.12 -6.44
C LEU A 363 -4.95 -24.78 -7.65
N LYS A 364 -6.29 -24.81 -7.67
CA LYS A 364 -7.10 -25.40 -8.74
C LYS A 364 -8.19 -24.44 -9.17
N GLY A 365 -8.16 -24.08 -10.45
CA GLY A 365 -9.16 -23.23 -11.07
C GLY A 365 -10.56 -23.87 -11.09
N ASP A 366 -11.59 -23.07 -10.86
CA ASP A 366 -12.97 -23.44 -11.16
C ASP A 366 -13.26 -23.40 -12.68
N ALA A 367 -14.53 -23.53 -13.07
CA ALA A 367 -14.92 -23.53 -14.48
C ALA A 367 -14.58 -22.22 -15.22
N LEU A 368 -14.53 -21.09 -14.53
CA LEU A 368 -14.14 -19.80 -15.09
C LEU A 368 -12.62 -19.57 -15.01
N GLY A 369 -11.96 -20.27 -14.10
CA GLY A 369 -10.52 -20.19 -13.85
C GLY A 369 -10.18 -19.72 -12.44
N ASN A 370 -11.14 -19.26 -11.64
CA ASN A 370 -10.87 -18.71 -10.30
C ASN A 370 -10.16 -19.76 -9.44
N THR A 371 -9.07 -19.37 -8.79
CA THR A 371 -8.31 -20.20 -7.84
C THR A 371 -8.53 -19.80 -6.39
N ALA A 372 -9.37 -18.79 -6.15
CA ALA A 372 -9.97 -18.46 -4.86
C ALA A 372 -11.50 -18.57 -4.95
N ASN A 373 -12.15 -18.82 -3.82
CA ASN A 373 -13.60 -18.96 -3.75
C ASN A 373 -14.27 -17.61 -4.10
N PRO A 374 -15.01 -17.52 -5.22
CA PRO A 374 -15.55 -16.24 -5.69
C PRO A 374 -16.52 -15.62 -4.68
N ASN A 375 -17.12 -16.39 -3.76
CA ASN A 375 -18.06 -15.88 -2.76
C ASN A 375 -17.39 -15.28 -1.51
N LYS A 376 -16.06 -15.17 -1.50
CA LYS A 376 -15.26 -14.53 -0.45
C LYS A 376 -14.33 -13.49 -1.06
N ILE A 377 -13.71 -12.68 -0.21
CA ILE A 377 -12.62 -11.81 -0.65
C ILE A 377 -11.46 -12.67 -1.18
N ALA A 378 -10.73 -12.18 -2.17
CA ALA A 378 -9.43 -12.71 -2.54
C ALA A 378 -8.49 -11.56 -2.83
N ASN A 379 -7.27 -11.65 -2.27
CA ASN A 379 -6.24 -10.64 -2.41
C ASN A 379 -6.76 -9.22 -2.10
N PRO A 380 -7.24 -9.00 -0.86
CA PRO A 380 -7.66 -7.67 -0.46
C PRO A 380 -6.47 -6.74 -0.61
N ASP A 381 -6.72 -5.60 -1.23
CA ASP A 381 -5.72 -4.58 -1.50
C ASP A 381 -6.27 -3.28 -0.91
N ASN A 382 -7.12 -2.60 -1.68
CA ASN A 382 -7.58 -1.27 -1.37
C ASN A 382 -8.61 -1.31 -0.23
N LEU A 383 -8.32 -0.64 0.89
CA LEU A 383 -9.24 -0.55 2.03
C LEU A 383 -9.73 0.87 2.26
N LYS A 384 -11.05 1.03 2.46
CA LYS A 384 -11.59 2.30 2.98
C LYS A 384 -12.78 2.09 3.91
N PHE A 385 -12.72 2.76 5.05
CA PHE A 385 -13.80 2.73 6.02
C PHE A 385 -14.69 3.97 5.91
N SER A 386 -16.02 3.74 5.89
CA SER A 386 -17.05 4.77 6.01
C SER A 386 -17.55 4.83 7.45
N GLU A 387 -17.37 5.98 8.10
CA GLU A 387 -17.81 6.17 9.48
C GLU A 387 -19.33 6.16 9.59
N LYS A 388 -20.02 6.88 8.68
CA LYS A 388 -21.50 6.95 8.70
C LYS A 388 -22.15 5.63 8.32
N MET A 389 -21.63 4.91 7.33
CA MET A 389 -22.22 3.64 6.89
C MET A 389 -21.84 2.46 7.81
N ARG A 390 -20.86 2.64 8.71
CA ARG A 390 -20.27 1.55 9.52
C ARG A 390 -19.74 0.42 8.63
N THR A 391 -19.15 0.77 7.50
CA THR A 391 -18.80 -0.19 6.44
C THR A 391 -17.34 -0.05 6.05
N LEU A 392 -16.63 -1.18 6.09
CA LEU A 392 -15.33 -1.35 5.47
C LEU A 392 -15.54 -1.79 4.02
N PHE A 393 -15.12 -0.95 3.08
CA PHE A 393 -15.02 -1.31 1.68
C PHE A 393 -13.65 -1.92 1.39
N ILE A 394 -13.66 -2.97 0.57
CA ILE A 394 -12.47 -3.80 0.26
C ILE A 394 -12.44 -3.98 -1.25
N GLY A 395 -11.46 -3.40 -1.92
CA GLY A 395 -11.12 -3.67 -3.31
C GLY A 395 -10.14 -4.85 -3.41
N GLU A 396 -10.27 -5.63 -4.47
CA GLU A 396 -9.35 -6.73 -4.77
C GLU A 396 -8.37 -6.33 -5.88
N ASP A 397 -7.09 -6.64 -5.68
CA ASP A 397 -6.10 -6.87 -6.73
C ASP A 397 -5.66 -8.35 -6.70
N SER A 398 -6.51 -9.19 -7.28
CA SER A 398 -6.35 -10.64 -7.26
C SER A 398 -5.87 -11.18 -8.60
N SER A 399 -4.86 -12.06 -8.50
CA SER A 399 -4.53 -13.03 -9.55
C SER A 399 -5.24 -14.38 -9.33
N GLN A 400 -6.22 -14.45 -8.42
CA GLN A 400 -7.01 -15.65 -8.10
C GLN A 400 -8.50 -15.53 -8.44
N HIS A 401 -9.01 -14.32 -8.67
CA HIS A 401 -10.30 -14.09 -9.31
C HIS A 401 -10.12 -13.63 -10.76
N VAL A 402 -10.90 -14.20 -11.68
CA VAL A 402 -10.92 -13.83 -13.11
C VAL A 402 -11.37 -12.38 -13.31
N ASN A 403 -12.30 -11.93 -12.46
CA ASN A 403 -12.71 -10.55 -12.33
C ASN A 403 -12.55 -10.17 -10.87
N ASN A 404 -11.87 -9.07 -10.58
CA ASN A 404 -11.81 -8.55 -9.23
C ASN A 404 -13.13 -7.94 -8.78
N PHE A 405 -13.33 -7.92 -7.48
CA PHE A 405 -14.55 -7.41 -6.86
C PHE A 405 -14.26 -6.24 -5.92
N MET A 406 -15.33 -5.48 -5.63
CA MET A 406 -15.38 -4.63 -4.46
C MET A 406 -16.42 -5.17 -3.49
N TRP A 407 -16.03 -5.30 -2.23
CA TRP A 407 -16.85 -5.79 -1.14
C TRP A 407 -17.19 -4.67 -0.15
N ALA A 408 -18.33 -4.81 0.51
CA ALA A 408 -18.79 -3.97 1.60
C ALA A 408 -19.03 -4.85 2.83
N TYR A 409 -18.22 -4.67 3.87
CA TYR A 409 -18.34 -5.35 5.15
C TYR A 409 -18.88 -4.38 6.21
N ASN A 410 -20.12 -4.56 6.63
CA ASN A 410 -20.68 -3.76 7.72
C ASN A 410 -20.18 -4.30 9.07
N VAL A 411 -19.51 -3.45 9.85
CA VAL A 411 -18.83 -3.89 11.08
C VAL A 411 -19.79 -4.20 12.22
N ASP A 412 -21.02 -3.69 12.18
CA ASP A 412 -22.03 -3.91 13.21
C ASP A 412 -22.82 -5.19 12.94
N THR A 413 -23.32 -5.36 11.71
CA THR A 413 -24.11 -6.55 11.31
C THR A 413 -23.24 -7.74 10.90
N LYS A 414 -21.95 -7.51 10.66
CA LYS A 414 -20.97 -8.49 10.13
C LYS A 414 -21.31 -9.00 8.74
N GLN A 415 -22.23 -8.33 8.03
CA GLN A 415 -22.60 -8.70 6.66
C GLN A 415 -21.49 -8.31 5.68
N LEU A 416 -21.02 -9.28 4.89
CA LEU A 416 -20.15 -9.08 3.74
C LEU A 416 -21.00 -9.15 2.46
N SER A 417 -20.97 -8.10 1.64
CA SER A 417 -21.72 -8.02 0.38
C SER A 417 -20.80 -7.63 -0.77
N ARG A 418 -20.92 -8.31 -1.90
CA ARG A 418 -20.27 -7.88 -3.15
C ARG A 418 -21.08 -6.73 -3.75
N VAL A 419 -20.43 -5.62 -4.05
CA VAL A 419 -21.08 -4.39 -4.53
C VAL A 419 -20.58 -3.93 -5.90
N LEU A 420 -19.45 -4.45 -6.37
CA LEU A 420 -18.93 -4.23 -7.73
C LEU A 420 -18.21 -5.49 -8.23
N SER A 421 -18.29 -5.72 -9.54
CA SER A 421 -17.37 -6.58 -10.30
C SER A 421 -16.73 -5.73 -11.38
N VAL A 422 -15.40 -5.69 -11.42
CA VAL A 422 -14.67 -4.98 -12.47
C VAL A 422 -14.50 -5.88 -13.70
N PRO A 423 -14.14 -5.33 -14.86
CA PRO A 423 -13.85 -6.15 -16.05
C PRO A 423 -12.74 -7.17 -15.78
N ALA A 424 -12.79 -8.32 -16.47
CA ALA A 424 -11.79 -9.37 -16.32
C ALA A 424 -10.35 -8.87 -16.57
N GLY A 425 -9.39 -9.34 -15.77
CA GLY A 425 -8.00 -8.89 -15.80
C GLY A 425 -7.77 -7.46 -15.27
N GLY A 426 -8.81 -6.76 -14.82
CA GLY A 426 -8.66 -5.52 -14.06
C GLY A 426 -8.72 -5.76 -12.56
N GLU A 427 -8.23 -4.80 -11.78
CA GLU A 427 -8.35 -4.74 -10.32
C GLU A 427 -9.36 -3.67 -9.88
N SER A 428 -9.80 -3.72 -8.62
CA SER A 428 -10.68 -2.72 -8.01
C SER A 428 -9.89 -1.79 -7.08
N THR A 429 -9.51 -0.61 -7.57
CA THR A 429 -8.60 0.33 -6.90
C THR A 429 -9.19 1.74 -6.75
N GLY A 430 -8.42 2.69 -6.22
CA GLY A 430 -8.79 4.10 -6.09
C GLY A 430 -9.97 4.33 -5.15
N LEU A 431 -10.07 3.48 -4.12
CA LEU A 431 -11.22 3.40 -3.25
C LEU A 431 -11.29 4.58 -2.28
N HIS A 432 -12.39 5.34 -2.36
CA HIS A 432 -12.72 6.36 -1.37
C HIS A 432 -14.19 6.28 -0.97
N ALA A 433 -14.48 6.50 0.32
CA ALA A 433 -15.82 6.69 0.82
C ALA A 433 -15.98 8.15 1.25
N VAL A 434 -16.82 8.89 0.52
CA VAL A 434 -17.20 10.26 0.86
C VAL A 434 -18.61 10.19 1.42
N ASP A 435 -18.69 10.20 2.76
CA ASP A 435 -19.94 9.99 3.48
C ASP A 435 -20.98 11.09 3.18
N GLU A 436 -20.55 12.34 3.11
CA GLU A 436 -21.43 13.47 2.78
C GLU A 436 -20.64 14.64 2.21
N ILE A 437 -20.88 14.96 0.94
CA ILE A 437 -20.42 16.20 0.31
C ILE A 437 -21.63 16.88 -0.34
N ASN A 438 -21.98 18.06 0.17
CA ASN A 438 -23.22 18.79 -0.13
C ASN A 438 -24.48 17.91 -0.03
N GLY A 439 -24.53 17.01 0.95
CA GLY A 439 -25.67 16.13 1.22
C GLY A 439 -25.73 14.85 0.38
N TRP A 440 -24.71 14.56 -0.44
CA TRP A 440 -24.62 13.33 -1.24
C TRP A 440 -23.46 12.45 -0.81
N THR A 441 -23.63 11.14 -0.96
CA THR A 441 -22.66 10.12 -0.60
C THR A 441 -22.08 9.48 -1.84
N TYR A 442 -20.76 9.25 -1.85
CA TYR A 442 -20.05 8.61 -2.97
C TYR A 442 -19.16 7.50 -2.45
N ILE A 443 -19.25 6.34 -3.10
CA ILE A 443 -18.24 5.29 -2.99
C ILE A 443 -17.46 5.33 -4.29
N MET A 444 -16.33 6.04 -4.25
CA MET A 444 -15.41 6.12 -5.38
C MET A 444 -14.76 4.77 -5.57
N SER A 445 -14.73 4.29 -6.81
CA SER A 445 -14.06 3.06 -7.18
C SER A 445 -13.66 3.17 -8.65
N ASN A 446 -12.42 2.80 -8.91
CA ASN A 446 -11.83 2.74 -10.22
C ASN A 446 -11.55 1.27 -10.55
N PHE A 447 -11.29 1.01 -11.83
CA PHE A 447 -10.55 -0.19 -12.20
C PHE A 447 -9.39 0.21 -13.09
N GLN A 448 -8.25 -0.46 -12.93
CA GLN A 448 -7.11 -0.31 -13.82
C GLN A 448 -6.86 -1.58 -14.65
N HIS A 449 -6.05 -1.43 -15.71
CA HIS A 449 -5.55 -2.47 -16.62
C HIS A 449 -6.55 -3.57 -17.04
N ALA A 450 -7.79 -3.21 -17.39
CA ALA A 450 -8.77 -4.18 -17.89
C ALA A 450 -8.23 -5.03 -19.06
N GLY A 451 -8.33 -6.35 -18.92
CA GLY A 451 -7.77 -7.32 -19.88
C GLY A 451 -6.27 -7.56 -19.76
N ASP A 452 -5.67 -7.33 -18.58
CA ASP A 452 -4.33 -7.83 -18.27
C ASP A 452 -4.37 -9.35 -18.07
N TRP A 453 -4.10 -10.07 -19.17
CA TRP A 453 -4.37 -11.49 -19.26
C TRP A 453 -3.25 -12.36 -18.69
N GLY A 454 -3.41 -12.79 -17.44
CA GLY A 454 -2.66 -13.92 -16.85
C GLY A 454 -3.22 -15.31 -17.18
N GLY A 455 -2.53 -16.36 -16.70
CA GLY A 455 -2.90 -17.77 -16.93
C GLY A 455 -4.28 -18.16 -16.39
N ILE A 456 -4.73 -17.51 -15.32
CA ILE A 456 -6.07 -17.66 -14.73
C ILE A 456 -7.20 -17.38 -15.73
N HIS A 457 -6.97 -16.53 -16.74
CA HIS A 457 -7.99 -16.11 -17.68
C HIS A 457 -8.14 -17.03 -18.90
N ALA A 458 -7.39 -18.14 -18.97
CA ALA A 458 -7.35 -19.00 -20.16
C ALA A 458 -8.73 -19.49 -20.63
N ASN A 459 -9.66 -19.73 -19.69
CA ASN A 459 -10.99 -20.24 -19.98
C ASN A 459 -11.95 -19.17 -20.55
N VAL A 460 -11.65 -17.88 -20.34
CA VAL A 460 -12.57 -16.77 -20.70
C VAL A 460 -11.99 -15.81 -21.73
N LYS A 461 -10.66 -15.76 -21.89
CA LYS A 461 -9.94 -14.77 -22.71
C LYS A 461 -10.46 -14.69 -24.14
N THR A 462 -10.68 -15.82 -24.80
CA THR A 462 -11.17 -15.86 -26.20
C THR A 462 -12.50 -15.14 -26.37
N GLN A 463 -13.39 -15.25 -25.38
CA GLN A 463 -14.70 -14.61 -25.42
C GLN A 463 -14.64 -13.14 -24.99
N LEU A 464 -13.82 -12.82 -23.98
CA LEU A 464 -13.81 -11.49 -23.36
C LEU A 464 -12.87 -10.49 -24.05
N ASP A 465 -11.77 -10.92 -24.66
CA ASP A 465 -10.79 -10.01 -25.28
C ASP A 465 -11.40 -9.04 -26.31
N PRO A 466 -12.26 -9.47 -27.26
CA PRO A 466 -12.90 -8.54 -28.19
C PRO A 466 -13.80 -7.51 -27.49
N LEU A 467 -14.49 -7.90 -26.41
CA LEU A 467 -15.36 -7.02 -25.65
C LEU A 467 -14.56 -6.00 -24.83
N ILE A 468 -13.47 -6.45 -24.20
CA ILE A 468 -12.56 -5.55 -23.48
C ILE A 468 -11.99 -4.51 -24.44
N LYS A 469 -11.49 -4.93 -25.60
CA LYS A 469 -10.90 -4.01 -26.59
C LYS A 469 -11.91 -2.98 -27.09
N ALA A 470 -13.14 -3.41 -27.37
CA ALA A 470 -14.21 -2.53 -27.83
C ALA A 470 -14.63 -1.48 -26.78
N ASN A 471 -14.62 -1.84 -25.49
CA ASN A 471 -15.13 -0.96 -24.43
C ASN A 471 -14.06 -0.13 -23.72
N TYR A 472 -12.80 -0.55 -23.77
CA TYR A 472 -11.72 0.04 -22.97
C TYR A 472 -10.52 0.48 -23.82
N LYS A 473 -10.80 1.14 -24.95
CA LYS A 473 -9.80 1.73 -25.86
C LYS A 473 -8.66 0.76 -26.21
N ASP A 474 -9.02 -0.45 -26.67
CA ASP A 474 -8.05 -1.50 -26.99
C ASP A 474 -7.12 -1.85 -25.81
N LYS A 475 -7.67 -1.84 -24.59
CA LYS A 475 -6.99 -2.03 -23.28
C LYS A 475 -6.19 -0.85 -22.75
N PHE A 476 -6.17 0.28 -23.45
CA PHE A 476 -5.52 1.52 -22.99
C PHE A 476 -6.51 2.46 -22.26
N GLY A 477 -7.67 1.97 -21.86
CA GLY A 477 -8.69 2.71 -21.13
C GLY A 477 -8.96 2.11 -19.75
N SER A 478 -9.09 2.97 -18.76
CA SER A 478 -9.61 2.68 -17.42
C SER A 478 -10.85 3.54 -17.14
N ALA A 479 -11.57 3.23 -16.05
CA ALA A 479 -12.62 4.11 -15.55
C ALA A 479 -12.24 4.64 -14.16
N VAL A 480 -12.45 5.95 -13.97
CA VAL A 480 -12.29 6.65 -12.70
C VAL A 480 -13.63 7.27 -12.35
N GLY A 481 -14.19 6.92 -11.19
CA GLY A 481 -15.53 7.37 -10.84
C GLY A 481 -16.06 6.86 -9.52
N TYR A 482 -17.38 6.71 -9.44
CA TYR A 482 -18.09 6.26 -8.25
C TYR A 482 -19.22 5.30 -8.61
N ILE A 483 -19.58 4.45 -7.66
CA ILE A 483 -20.68 3.51 -7.81
C ILE A 483 -22.00 4.27 -7.78
N THR A 484 -22.86 3.94 -8.74
CA THR A 484 -24.22 4.45 -8.76
C THR A 484 -25.21 3.32 -9.05
N ALA A 485 -26.30 3.27 -8.28
CA ALA A 485 -27.39 2.31 -8.47
C ALA A 485 -28.65 2.98 -9.05
N SER A 486 -28.66 4.30 -9.19
CA SER A 486 -29.80 5.08 -9.72
C SER A 486 -29.32 6.38 -10.38
N PRO A 487 -30.18 7.10 -11.12
CA PRO A 487 -29.83 8.42 -11.66
C PRO A 487 -29.51 9.48 -10.60
N ALA A 488 -29.99 9.30 -9.37
CA ALA A 488 -29.66 10.15 -8.21
C ALA A 488 -28.74 9.42 -7.23
N GLN A 489 -27.84 10.17 -6.60
CA GLN A 489 -26.93 9.64 -5.59
C GLN A 489 -27.61 9.35 -4.26
N MET A 490 -26.92 8.59 -3.42
CA MET A 490 -27.42 8.24 -2.09
C MET A 490 -27.31 9.44 -1.16
N LYS A 491 -28.28 9.56 -0.24
CA LYS A 491 -28.21 10.46 0.92
C LYS A 491 -28.31 9.59 2.18
N LEU A 492 -27.39 9.78 3.13
CA LEU A 492 -27.39 9.05 4.40
C LEU A 492 -28.18 9.75 5.50
N SER A 493 -28.50 11.04 5.34
CA SER A 493 -29.43 11.73 6.24
C SER A 493 -30.87 11.28 5.95
N ALA A 494 -31.63 11.01 7.01
CA ALA A 494 -33.07 10.83 6.90
C ALA A 494 -33.68 12.13 6.32
N ARG A 495 -34.58 11.99 5.34
CA ARG A 495 -35.41 13.10 4.89
C ARG A 495 -36.35 13.57 6.00
#